data_AF-A0AA35TN42-F1
#
_entry.id   AF-A0AA35TN42-F1
#
_cell.length_a   1.000
_cell.length_b   1.000
_cell.length_c   1.000
_cell.angle_alpha   90.00
_cell.angle_beta   90.00
_cell.angle_gamma   90.00
#
_symmetry.space_group_name_H-M   'P 1'
#
loop_
_entity.id
_entity.type
_entity.pdbx_description
1 polymer ?
#
loop_
_entity_poly.entity_id
_entity_poly.type
_entity_poly.pdbx_seq_one_letter_code
_entity_poly.pdbx_strand_id
1 'polypeptide(L)'
;MTSSAKRRRAGPDVEVTEEGVTEMLVTYDRREFPVDKTPKTSLYVYSRRHHGSAPRYKTVERSRDRQFKSVVTVGDRTYSSSLWAKSKRNAEQSAATVALLVLGKELPYKAPPQTPTNTPR
;
A
#
# COMPACT_ATOMS: atom_id res chain seq x y z
N MET A 1 39.06 1.77 -17.72
CA MET A 1 38.56 0.87 -16.65
C MET A 1 37.09 1.18 -16.42
N THR A 2 36.18 0.50 -17.11
CA THR A 2 34.73 0.74 -17.02
C THR A 2 34.15 -0.12 -15.89
N SER A 3 33.87 0.49 -14.74
CA SER A 3 33.18 -0.21 -13.65
C SER A 3 31.69 -0.35 -13.99
N SER A 4 31.30 -1.57 -14.36
CA SER A 4 29.92 -1.97 -14.55
C SER A 4 29.21 -2.00 -13.19
N ALA A 5 28.47 -0.94 -12.88
CA ALA A 5 27.62 -0.89 -11.70
C ALA A 5 26.46 -1.87 -11.92
N LYS A 6 26.56 -3.04 -11.31
CA LYS A 6 25.52 -4.07 -11.24
C LYS A 6 24.26 -3.43 -10.66
N ARG A 7 23.28 -3.14 -11.53
CA ARG A 7 21.96 -2.62 -11.14
C ARG A 7 21.38 -3.54 -10.07
N ARG A 8 21.37 -3.07 -8.82
CA ARG A 8 20.58 -3.68 -7.75
C ARG A 8 19.12 -3.65 -8.21
N ARG A 9 18.43 -4.78 -8.11
CA ARG A 9 16.98 -4.85 -8.35
C ARG A 9 16.34 -3.81 -7.42
N ALA A 10 15.67 -2.81 -8.00
CA ALA A 10 14.93 -1.82 -7.24
C ALA A 10 13.87 -2.57 -6.43
N GLY A 11 14.04 -2.63 -5.12
CA GLY A 11 12.95 -3.02 -4.23
C GLY A 11 11.83 -1.99 -4.33
N PRO A 12 10.64 -2.29 -3.79
CA PRO A 12 9.64 -1.26 -3.60
C PRO A 12 10.25 -0.05 -2.88
N ASP A 13 9.93 1.17 -3.32
CA ASP A 13 10.34 2.42 -2.67
C ASP A 13 9.65 2.52 -1.30
N VAL A 14 10.23 1.83 -0.30
CA VAL A 14 9.76 1.80 1.09
C VAL A 14 10.51 2.87 1.86
N GLU A 15 9.78 3.82 2.41
CA GLU A 15 10.30 4.88 3.27
C GLU A 15 9.69 4.76 4.66
N VAL A 16 10.44 5.10 5.70
CA VAL A 16 9.92 5.19 7.08
C VAL A 16 10.01 6.63 7.52
N THR A 17 8.87 7.23 7.89
CA THR A 17 8.81 8.62 8.34
C THR A 17 9.39 8.77 9.75
N GLU A 18 9.68 10.01 10.17
CA GLU A 18 10.09 10.32 11.54
C GLU A 18 9.04 9.90 12.59
N GLU A 19 7.76 9.84 12.20
CA GLU A 19 6.64 9.36 13.02
C GLU A 19 6.55 7.81 13.07
N GLY A 20 7.51 7.10 12.46
CA GLY A 20 7.55 5.64 12.42
C GLY A 20 6.56 4.99 11.45
N VAL A 21 5.94 5.77 10.55
CA VAL A 21 5.00 5.25 9.55
C VAL A 21 5.77 4.72 8.35
N THR A 22 5.55 3.45 7.98
CA THR A 22 6.13 2.89 6.77
C THR A 22 5.27 3.26 5.56
N GLU A 23 5.84 3.95 4.58
CA GLU A 23 5.16 4.38 3.36
C GLU A 23 5.71 3.75 2.08
N MET A 24 4.83 3.66 1.09
CA MET A 24 5.19 3.28 -0.30
C MET A 24 4.34 4.07 -1.30
N LEU A 25 4.87 4.23 -2.52
CA LEU A 25 4.16 4.83 -3.66
C LEU A 25 3.12 3.87 -4.27
N VAL A 26 2.00 3.67 -3.57
CA VAL A 26 0.96 2.70 -3.96
C VAL A 26 -0.40 3.39 -4.09
N THR A 27 -1.10 3.14 -5.19
CA THR A 27 -2.52 3.49 -5.32
C THR A 27 -3.38 2.25 -5.42
N TYR A 28 -4.59 2.32 -4.86
CA TYR A 28 -5.59 1.30 -5.06
C TYR A 28 -6.36 1.53 -6.37
N ASP A 29 -6.27 0.56 -7.29
CA ASP A 29 -7.15 0.45 -8.44
C ASP A 29 -8.07 -0.76 -8.29
N ARG A 30 -9.38 -0.51 -8.18
CA ARG A 30 -10.40 -1.56 -8.04
C ARG A 30 -10.35 -2.61 -9.16
N ARG A 31 -9.90 -2.23 -10.35
CA ARG A 31 -9.86 -3.09 -11.55
C ARG A 31 -8.86 -4.23 -11.41
N GLU A 32 -7.82 -4.04 -10.60
CA GLU A 32 -6.76 -5.02 -10.36
C GLU A 32 -7.20 -6.19 -9.47
N PHE A 33 -8.32 -6.06 -8.74
CA PHE A 33 -8.78 -7.04 -7.74
C PHE A 33 -10.10 -7.72 -8.15
N PRO A 34 -10.32 -9.02 -7.85
CA PRO A 34 -11.58 -9.73 -8.04
C PRO A 34 -12.79 -9.00 -7.45
N VAL A 35 -14.01 -9.42 -7.81
CA VAL A 35 -15.19 -8.63 -7.44
C VAL A 35 -15.45 -8.64 -5.93
N ASP A 36 -15.13 -9.75 -5.31
CA ASP A 36 -15.36 -10.14 -3.93
C ASP A 36 -14.16 -9.90 -3.01
N LYS A 37 -12.99 -9.52 -3.55
CA LYS A 37 -11.75 -9.35 -2.78
C LYS A 37 -11.23 -7.92 -2.82
N THR A 38 -10.69 -7.47 -1.69
CA THR A 38 -10.01 -6.18 -1.56
C THR A 38 -8.80 -6.28 -0.62
N PRO A 39 -7.81 -5.38 -0.75
CA PRO A 39 -6.72 -5.27 0.22
C PRO A 39 -7.20 -5.15 1.67
N LYS A 40 -8.20 -4.31 1.96
CA LYS A 40 -8.76 -4.17 3.32
C LYS A 40 -9.29 -5.49 3.88
N THR A 41 -10.04 -6.25 3.09
CA THR A 41 -10.61 -7.53 3.55
C THR A 41 -9.51 -8.57 3.78
N SER A 42 -8.51 -8.64 2.91
CA SER A 42 -7.35 -9.52 3.09
C SER A 42 -6.54 -9.16 4.33
N LEU A 43 -6.28 -7.87 4.54
CA LEU A 43 -5.56 -7.39 5.72
C LEU A 43 -6.35 -7.62 7.01
N TYR A 44 -7.67 -7.47 6.98
CA TYR A 44 -8.54 -7.78 8.12
C TYR A 44 -8.38 -9.24 8.54
N VAL A 45 -8.51 -10.18 7.59
CA VAL A 45 -8.37 -11.62 7.85
C VAL A 45 -6.98 -11.93 8.40
N TYR A 46 -5.93 -11.38 7.78
CA TYR A 46 -4.56 -11.52 8.26
C TYR A 46 -4.41 -11.01 9.69
N SER A 47 -4.81 -9.77 9.96
CA SER A 47 -4.63 -9.13 11.26
C SER A 47 -5.36 -9.87 12.37
N ARG A 48 -6.60 -10.33 12.11
CA ARG A 48 -7.36 -11.13 13.07
C ARG A 48 -6.66 -12.45 13.40
N ARG A 49 -6.07 -13.11 12.39
CA ARG A 49 -5.37 -14.39 12.58
C ARG A 49 -4.03 -14.24 13.30
N HIS A 50 -3.27 -13.18 13.03
CA HIS A 50 -1.89 -13.05 13.50
C HIS A 50 -1.71 -12.11 14.71
N HIS A 51 -2.64 -11.18 14.92
CA HIS A 51 -2.55 -10.17 16.00
C HIS A 51 -3.79 -10.16 16.91
N GLY A 52 -4.75 -11.08 16.71
CA GLY A 52 -5.99 -11.16 17.49
C GLY A 52 -6.95 -9.97 17.32
N SER A 53 -6.55 -8.93 16.60
CA SER A 53 -7.25 -7.65 16.50
C SER A 53 -7.44 -7.23 15.05
N ALA A 54 -8.49 -6.44 14.80
CA ALA A 54 -8.74 -5.86 13.50
C ALA A 54 -7.76 -4.68 13.24
N PRO A 55 -7.38 -4.43 11.97
CA PRO A 55 -6.57 -3.27 11.64
C PRO A 55 -7.33 -1.98 11.94
N ARG A 56 -6.63 -0.97 12.49
CA ARG A 56 -7.22 0.34 12.81
C ARG A 56 -6.83 1.36 11.75
N TYR A 57 -7.79 2.15 11.26
CA TYR A 57 -7.54 3.16 10.25
C TYR A 57 -7.75 4.56 10.81
N LYS A 58 -6.83 5.47 10.50
CA LYS A 58 -6.98 6.91 10.70
C LYS A 58 -6.83 7.59 9.34
N THR A 59 -7.89 8.27 8.88
CA THR A 59 -7.88 8.99 7.60
C THR A 59 -7.93 10.48 7.85
N VAL A 60 -7.10 11.23 7.12
CA VAL A 60 -7.12 12.69 7.08
C VAL A 60 -7.56 13.15 5.69
N GLU A 61 -8.30 14.25 5.65
CA GLU A 61 -8.66 14.96 4.41
C GLU A 61 -7.83 16.23 4.32
N ARG A 62 -7.30 16.52 3.13
CA ARG A 62 -6.64 17.77 2.80
C ARG A 62 -7.64 18.71 2.13
N SER A 63 -8.09 19.73 2.87
CA SER A 63 -9.21 20.59 2.48
C SER A 63 -9.03 21.29 1.13
N ARG A 64 -7.80 21.62 0.72
CA ARG A 64 -7.53 22.39 -0.51
C ARG A 64 -7.96 21.68 -1.80
N ASP A 65 -7.90 20.35 -1.82
CA ASP A 65 -8.15 19.52 -3.01
C ASP A 65 -9.02 18.30 -2.70
N ARG A 66 -9.57 18.23 -1.48
CA ARG A 66 -10.45 17.17 -0.99
C ARG A 66 -9.84 15.79 -1.23
N GLN A 67 -8.53 15.69 -1.07
CA GLN A 67 -7.80 14.43 -1.16
C GLN A 67 -7.64 13.80 0.22
N PHE A 68 -7.54 12.48 0.24
CA PHE A 68 -7.53 11.68 1.46
C PHE A 68 -6.23 10.89 1.58
N LYS A 69 -5.68 10.83 2.79
CA LYS A 69 -4.56 9.94 3.16
C LYS A 69 -4.95 9.14 4.38
N SER A 70 -4.61 7.86 4.40
CA SER A 70 -4.94 6.97 5.53
C SER A 70 -3.71 6.28 6.05
N VAL A 71 -3.61 6.21 7.37
CA VAL A 71 -2.67 5.35 8.09
C VAL A 71 -3.45 4.15 8.61
N VAL A 72 -2.89 2.95 8.41
CA VAL A 72 -3.40 1.71 9.00
C VAL A 72 -2.42 1.18 10.05
N THR A 73 -2.93 0.83 11.23
CA THR A 73 -2.19 0.16 12.29
C THR A 73 -2.52 -1.33 12.31
N VAL A 74 -1.48 -2.17 12.29
CA VAL A 74 -1.57 -3.64 12.34
C VAL A 74 -0.58 -4.13 13.39
N GLY A 75 -1.09 -4.68 14.49
CA GLY A 75 -0.28 -4.87 15.70
C GLY A 75 0.29 -3.52 16.16
N ASP A 76 1.62 -3.43 16.25
CA ASP A 76 2.35 -2.23 16.68
C ASP A 76 2.97 -1.44 15.52
N ARG A 77 2.69 -1.82 14.27
CA ARG A 77 3.27 -1.20 13.07
C ARG A 77 2.22 -0.38 12.32
N THR A 78 2.66 0.73 11.74
CA THR A 78 1.81 1.65 10.98
C THR A 78 2.27 1.74 9.53
N TYR A 79 1.29 1.78 8.62
CA TYR A 79 1.51 1.77 7.19
C TYR A 79 0.63 2.80 6.49
N SER A 80 1.13 3.40 5.43
CA SER A 80 0.43 4.44 4.68
C SER A 80 0.89 4.45 3.23
N SER A 81 0.07 4.97 2.32
CA SER A 81 0.56 5.33 0.99
C SER A 81 1.05 6.77 1.00
N SER A 82 2.19 7.03 0.37
CA SER A 82 2.66 8.40 0.16
C SER A 82 1.76 9.18 -0.82
N LEU A 83 0.95 8.47 -1.61
CA LEU A 83 0.03 9.06 -2.59
C LEU A 83 -1.34 9.36 -1.97
N TRP A 84 -1.83 10.56 -2.26
CA TRP A 84 -3.16 11.01 -1.84
C TRP A 84 -4.26 10.45 -2.74
N ALA A 85 -5.36 9.99 -2.16
CA ALA A 85 -6.47 9.37 -2.88
C ALA A 85 -7.67 10.32 -3.05
N LYS A 86 -8.49 10.07 -4.08
CA LYS A 86 -9.71 10.84 -4.37
C LYS A 86 -10.87 10.59 -3.39
N SER A 87 -10.75 9.59 -2.51
CA SER A 87 -11.78 9.25 -1.52
C SER A 87 -11.17 8.56 -0.30
N LYS A 88 -11.84 8.69 0.86
CA LYS A 88 -11.50 7.95 2.08
C LYS A 88 -11.39 6.45 1.84
N ARG A 89 -12.35 5.86 1.11
CA ARG A 89 -12.35 4.43 0.78
C ARG A 89 -11.08 4.03 0.04
N ASN A 90 -10.65 4.80 -0.95
CA ASN A 90 -9.44 4.49 -1.71
C ASN A 90 -8.18 4.69 -0.87
N ALA A 91 -8.14 5.70 0.00
CA ALA A 91 -7.02 5.93 0.91
C ALA A 91 -6.81 4.73 1.86
N GLU A 92 -7.89 4.22 2.46
CA GLU A 92 -7.82 3.05 3.34
C GLU A 92 -7.40 1.78 2.58
N GLN A 93 -7.84 1.61 1.33
CA GLN A 93 -7.41 0.48 0.49
C GLN A 93 -5.93 0.59 0.13
N SER A 94 -5.44 1.78 -0.27
CA SER A 94 -4.02 2.00 -0.55
C SER A 94 -3.16 1.70 0.67
N ALA A 95 -3.54 2.19 1.86
CA ALA A 95 -2.82 1.90 3.10
C ALA A 95 -2.79 0.39 3.43
N ALA A 96 -3.91 -0.31 3.18
CA ALA A 96 -3.98 -1.76 3.34
C ALA A 96 -3.06 -2.51 2.36
N THR A 97 -2.97 -2.03 1.12
CA THR A 97 -2.06 -2.56 0.10
C THR A 97 -0.61 -2.43 0.56
N VAL A 98 -0.20 -1.26 1.06
CA VAL A 98 1.15 -1.04 1.60
C VAL A 98 1.43 -2.01 2.76
N ALA A 99 0.50 -2.15 3.70
CA ALA A 99 0.67 -3.08 4.82
C ALA A 99 0.90 -4.52 4.33
N LEU A 100 0.08 -5.02 3.40
CA LEU A 100 0.24 -6.36 2.84
C LEU A 100 1.57 -6.55 2.12
N LEU A 101 1.99 -5.57 1.30
CA LEU A 101 3.27 -5.60 0.59
C LEU A 101 4.47 -5.65 1.55
N VAL A 102 4.50 -4.77 2.55
CA VAL A 102 5.60 -4.71 3.53
C VAL A 102 5.62 -5.94 4.45
N LEU A 103 4.46 -6.52 4.75
CA LEU A 103 4.36 -7.77 5.51
C LEU A 103 4.70 -9.02 4.67
N GLY A 104 4.97 -8.86 3.37
CA GLY A 104 5.22 -9.97 2.45
C GLY A 104 4.01 -10.89 2.29
N LYS A 105 2.80 -10.33 2.37
CA LYS A 105 1.53 -11.05 2.20
C LYS A 105 1.01 -10.86 0.79
N GLU A 106 0.42 -11.92 0.26
CA GLU A 106 -0.11 -11.93 -1.09
C GLU A 106 -1.29 -10.95 -1.21
N LEU A 107 -1.24 -10.12 -2.25
CA LEU A 107 -2.36 -9.28 -2.63
C LEU A 107 -3.33 -10.10 -3.48
N PRO A 108 -4.66 -9.91 -3.31
CA PRO A 108 -5.65 -10.71 -4.01
C PRO A 108 -5.85 -10.16 -5.44
N TYR A 109 -4.82 -10.10 -6.26
CA TYR A 109 -4.92 -9.61 -7.63
C TYR A 109 -5.69 -10.59 -8.54
N LYS A 110 -6.33 -10.09 -9.60
CA LYS A 110 -6.94 -10.94 -10.64
C LYS A 110 -5.88 -11.65 -11.49
N ALA A 111 -4.77 -10.96 -11.72
CA ALA A 111 -3.60 -11.39 -12.48
C ALA A 111 -2.39 -10.61 -11.92
N PRO A 112 -1.14 -11.05 -12.14
CA PRO A 112 0.04 -10.32 -11.66
C PRO A 112 -0.04 -8.84 -12.06
N PRO A 113 0.29 -7.88 -11.16
CA PRO A 113 0.23 -6.47 -11.49
C PRO A 113 1.14 -6.22 -12.68
N GLN A 114 0.56 -5.72 -13.78
CA GLN A 114 1.36 -5.26 -14.91
C GLN A 114 2.13 -4.05 -14.42
N THR A 115 3.42 -4.22 -14.16
CA THR A 115 4.32 -3.09 -13.93
C THR A 115 4.14 -2.12 -15.10
N PRO A 116 4.07 -0.79 -14.87
CA PRO A 116 4.02 0.15 -15.97
C PRO A 116 5.28 -0.06 -16.83
N THR A 117 5.11 -0.72 -17.98
CA THR A 117 6.11 -0.77 -19.03
C THR A 117 6.35 0.65 -19.44
N ASN A 118 7.48 1.19 -19.01
CA ASN A 118 8.02 2.44 -19.48
C ASN A 118 8.41 2.21 -20.95
N THR A 119 7.45 2.33 -21.86
CA THR A 119 7.68 2.30 -23.30
C THR A 119 8.24 3.67 -23.67
N PRO A 120 9.53 3.80 -24.02
CA PRO A 120 10.02 5.04 -24.59
C PRO A 120 9.28 5.28 -25.91
N ARG A 121 8.76 6.49 -26.06
CA ARG A 121 8.11 6.99 -27.27
C ARG A 121 9.14 7.21 -28.37
#